data_AF-A0A847GRW6-F1
#
_entry.id   AF-A0A847GRW6-F1
#
_cell.length_a   1.000
_cell.length_b   1.000
_cell.length_c   1.000
_cell.angle_alpha   90.00
_cell.angle_beta   90.00
_cell.angle_gamma   90.00
#
_symmetry.space_group_name_H-M   'P 1'
#
loop_
_entity.id
_entity.type
_entity.pdbx_description
1 polymer ?
#
loop_
_entity_poly.entity_id
_entity_poly.type
_entity_poly.pdbx_seq_one_letter_code
_entity_poly.pdbx_strand_id
1 'polypeptide(L)'
;MEKTPDPFPGKPTNIRDEHATTQTETVNAMPIIATWLSDLCIGIWSVVGAFALVFGLLSSLSIARKFVKGVVSEALKDPSILASVAALVKPDLVFDENGAVLSDRGAWAAIKEDGIKITKDDSDNDVTRGLPVTIRIAFTKHLPTAPLLTPICPDGIFVISTRGQQFEWVYTLKYSMRCDVDDGPIVRTYRLELL
;
A
#
# COMPACT_ATOMS: atom_id res chain seq x y z
N MET A 1 -3.67 -8.08 40.37
CA MET A 1 -4.54 -8.86 41.27
C MET A 1 -5.84 -9.11 40.53
N GLU A 2 -6.01 -10.28 39.93
CA GLU A 2 -7.30 -10.84 39.47
C GLU A 2 -7.01 -12.26 38.97
N LYS A 3 -6.96 -13.25 39.87
CA LYS A 3 -8.05 -14.12 40.35
C LYS A 3 -8.50 -15.14 39.29
N THR A 4 -7.66 -16.17 39.15
CA THR A 4 -7.99 -17.52 38.66
C THR A 4 -9.09 -18.16 39.52
N PRO A 5 -10.02 -18.91 38.91
CA PRO A 5 -10.67 -20.02 39.60
C PRO A 5 -10.66 -21.34 38.80
N ASP A 6 -9.96 -22.28 39.41
CA ASP A 6 -10.07 -23.74 39.56
C ASP A 6 -10.86 -24.71 38.64
N PRO A 7 -10.36 -25.97 38.54
CA PRO A 7 -10.93 -27.07 37.78
C PRO A 7 -12.03 -27.82 38.57
N PHE A 8 -13.05 -28.31 37.86
CA PHE A 8 -14.11 -29.16 38.41
C PHE A 8 -14.11 -30.56 37.73
N PRO A 9 -14.74 -31.58 38.34
CA PRO A 9 -14.09 -32.83 38.73
C PRO A 9 -14.72 -34.04 38.03
N GLY A 10 -14.05 -35.18 38.11
CA GLY A 10 -14.55 -36.44 37.59
C GLY A 10 -15.81 -36.95 38.27
N LYS A 11 -16.61 -37.71 37.51
CA LYS A 11 -17.61 -38.68 38.00
C LYS A 11 -18.11 -39.55 36.82
N PRO A 12 -18.72 -40.72 37.07
CA PRO A 12 -18.12 -41.94 37.57
C PRO A 12 -18.23 -43.10 36.56
N THR A 13 -17.37 -44.08 36.75
CA THR A 13 -17.42 -45.45 36.23
C THR A 13 -18.80 -46.06 36.46
N ASN A 14 -19.48 -46.49 35.39
CA ASN A 14 -20.67 -47.33 35.47
C ASN A 14 -20.26 -48.74 35.05
N ILE A 15 -19.92 -49.56 36.05
CA ILE A 15 -19.77 -51.00 35.95
C ILE A 15 -21.19 -51.54 35.80
N ARG A 16 -21.53 -52.05 34.61
CA ARG A 16 -22.77 -52.79 34.39
C ARG A 16 -22.42 -54.21 34.00
N ASP A 17 -22.85 -55.10 34.88
CA ASP A 17 -22.58 -56.52 34.89
C ASP A 17 -23.04 -57.25 33.64
N GLU A 18 -22.26 -58.31 33.41
CA GLU A 18 -22.39 -59.39 32.46
C GLU A 18 -23.78 -60.03 32.50
N HIS A 19 -24.44 -60.08 31.35
CA HIS A 19 -25.35 -61.17 31.02
C HIS A 19 -24.91 -61.76 29.69
N ALA A 20 -24.05 -62.79 29.79
CA ALA A 20 -23.70 -63.67 28.70
C ALA A 20 -24.95 -64.41 28.22
N THR A 21 -25.50 -63.97 27.09
CA THR A 21 -26.46 -64.75 26.30
C THR A 21 -25.72 -65.21 25.07
N THR A 22 -25.20 -66.44 25.11
CA THR A 22 -24.56 -67.10 23.98
C THR A 22 -25.61 -67.41 22.92
N GLN A 23 -25.86 -66.47 22.01
CA GLN A 23 -26.51 -66.76 20.74
C GLN A 23 -25.42 -67.20 19.77
N THR A 24 -25.40 -68.50 19.45
CA THR A 24 -24.70 -69.05 18.29
C THR A 24 -25.38 -68.54 17.02
N GLU A 25 -25.02 -67.31 16.65
CA GLU A 25 -25.34 -66.73 15.35
C GLU A 25 -24.40 -67.35 14.32
N THR A 26 -24.96 -68.07 13.36
CA THR A 26 -24.24 -68.56 12.18
C THR A 26 -23.69 -67.36 11.42
N VAL A 27 -22.41 -67.05 11.66
CA VAL A 27 -21.67 -65.97 11.01
C VAL A 27 -21.55 -66.29 9.53
N ASN A 28 -22.47 -65.73 8.74
CA ASN A 28 -22.27 -65.55 7.30
C ASN A 28 -21.03 -64.66 7.15
N ALA A 29 -19.85 -65.25 6.90
CA ALA A 29 -18.57 -64.56 6.80
C ALA A 29 -18.40 -63.67 5.54
N MET A 30 -19.51 -63.34 4.85
CA MET A 30 -19.51 -62.63 3.57
C MET A 30 -19.86 -61.13 3.55
N PRO A 31 -20.26 -60.41 4.62
CA PRO A 31 -20.46 -58.96 4.54
C PRO A 31 -19.25 -58.13 4.98
N ILE A 32 -18.25 -58.69 5.68
CA ILE A 32 -17.16 -57.89 6.27
C ILE A 32 -16.18 -57.39 5.21
N ILE A 33 -15.89 -58.14 4.15
CA ILE A 33 -14.92 -57.71 3.13
C ILE A 33 -15.48 -56.56 2.26
N ALA A 34 -16.80 -56.46 2.14
CA ALA A 34 -17.45 -55.44 1.30
C ALA A 34 -17.36 -54.03 1.91
N THR A 35 -17.36 -53.89 3.24
CA THR A 35 -17.35 -52.56 3.91
C THR A 35 -15.99 -51.88 3.87
N TRP A 36 -14.89 -52.64 3.91
CA TRP A 36 -13.53 -52.06 3.85
C TRP A 36 -13.19 -51.49 2.46
N LEU A 37 -13.74 -52.08 1.41
CA LEU A 37 -13.56 -51.60 0.03
C LEU A 37 -14.32 -50.30 -0.23
N SER A 38 -15.50 -50.11 0.36
CA SER A 38 -16.25 -48.85 0.23
C SER A 38 -15.56 -47.69 0.94
N ASP A 39 -14.97 -47.90 2.11
CA ASP A 39 -14.32 -46.84 2.89
C ASP A 39 -13.03 -46.32 2.22
N LEU A 40 -12.24 -47.21 1.60
CA LEU A 40 -11.08 -46.84 0.79
C LEU A 40 -11.48 -46.02 -0.44
N CYS A 41 -12.60 -46.35 -1.09
CA CYS A 41 -13.09 -45.62 -2.24
C CYS A 41 -13.54 -44.19 -1.86
N ILE A 42 -14.23 -44.02 -0.72
CA ILE A 42 -14.71 -42.71 -0.26
C ILE A 42 -13.55 -41.74 0.04
N GLY A 43 -12.47 -42.25 0.64
CA GLY A 43 -11.29 -41.44 0.96
C GLY A 43 -10.57 -40.89 -0.27
N ILE A 44 -10.38 -41.72 -1.31
CA ILE A 44 -9.70 -41.31 -2.54
C ILE A 44 -10.49 -40.22 -3.28
N TRP A 45 -11.81 -40.37 -3.41
CA TRP A 45 -12.65 -39.38 -4.09
C TRP A 45 -12.68 -38.03 -3.38
N SER A 46 -12.59 -38.03 -2.05
CA SER A 46 -12.55 -36.79 -1.26
C SER A 46 -11.26 -36.00 -1.50
N VAL A 47 -10.11 -36.70 -1.59
CA VAL A 47 -8.82 -36.07 -1.92
C VAL A 47 -8.83 -35.51 -3.34
N VAL A 48 -9.33 -36.28 -4.32
CA VAL A 48 -9.46 -35.83 -5.71
C VAL A 48 -10.38 -34.61 -5.80
N GLY A 49 -11.51 -34.61 -5.09
CA GLY A 49 -12.43 -33.48 -5.02
C GLY A 49 -11.80 -32.22 -4.44
N ALA A 50 -11.01 -32.36 -3.36
CA ALA A 50 -10.30 -31.25 -2.75
C ALA A 50 -9.27 -30.61 -3.70
N PHE A 51 -8.49 -31.44 -4.41
CA PHE A 51 -7.55 -30.93 -5.41
C PHE A 51 -8.26 -30.25 -6.58
N ALA A 52 -9.32 -30.86 -7.12
CA ALA A 52 -10.09 -30.26 -8.21
C ALA A 52 -10.65 -28.89 -7.83
N LEU A 53 -11.12 -28.72 -6.58
CA LEU A 53 -11.61 -27.44 -6.07
C LEU A 53 -10.49 -26.38 -5.99
N VAL A 54 -9.33 -26.73 -5.42
CA VAL A 54 -8.19 -25.82 -5.30
C VAL A 54 -7.66 -25.41 -6.69
N PHE A 55 -7.46 -26.37 -7.59
CA PHE A 55 -7.02 -26.10 -8.96
C PHE A 55 -8.04 -25.28 -9.74
N GLY A 56 -9.34 -25.55 -9.55
CA GLY A 56 -10.43 -24.76 -10.13
C GLY A 56 -10.39 -23.30 -9.66
N LEU A 57 -10.19 -23.07 -8.37
CA LEU A 57 -10.10 -21.73 -7.79
C LEU A 57 -8.86 -20.96 -8.28
N LEU A 58 -7.70 -21.61 -8.32
CA LEU A 58 -6.47 -21.00 -8.82
C LEU A 58 -6.56 -20.67 -10.32
N SER A 59 -7.19 -21.56 -11.09
CA SER A 59 -7.41 -21.37 -12.52
C SER A 59 -8.38 -20.22 -12.79
N SER A 60 -9.49 -20.15 -12.04
CA SER A 60 -10.47 -19.07 -12.18
C SER A 60 -9.85 -17.71 -11.83
N LEU A 61 -9.04 -17.63 -10.77
CA LEU A 61 -8.33 -16.41 -10.39
C LEU A 61 -7.31 -15.98 -11.47
N SER A 62 -6.65 -16.94 -12.09
CA SER A 62 -5.69 -16.69 -13.18
C SER A 62 -6.37 -16.16 -14.44
N ILE A 63 -7.52 -16.71 -14.81
CA ILE A 63 -8.33 -16.25 -15.96
C ILE A 63 -8.87 -14.85 -15.68
N ALA A 64 -9.40 -14.59 -14.48
CA ALA A 64 -9.89 -13.28 -14.09
C ALA A 64 -8.79 -12.21 -14.18
N ARG A 65 -7.59 -12.51 -13.68
CA ARG A 65 -6.43 -11.60 -13.79
C ARG A 65 -6.05 -11.31 -15.24
N LYS A 66 -6.06 -12.32 -16.11
CA LYS A 66 -5.78 -12.13 -17.55
C LYS A 66 -6.85 -11.27 -18.23
N PHE A 67 -8.12 -11.46 -17.89
CA PHE A 67 -9.21 -10.67 -18.44
C PHE A 67 -9.09 -9.19 -18.04
N VAL A 68 -8.84 -8.92 -16.75
CA VAL A 68 -8.62 -7.54 -16.26
C VAL A 68 -7.42 -6.91 -16.96
N LYS A 69 -6.30 -7.63 -17.10
CA LYS A 69 -5.13 -7.12 -17.83
C LYS A 69 -5.45 -6.82 -19.30
N GLY A 70 -6.23 -7.68 -19.96
CA GLY A 70 -6.64 -7.48 -21.35
C GLY A 70 -7.47 -6.21 -21.50
N VAL A 71 -8.52 -6.05 -20.68
CA VAL A 71 -9.40 -4.87 -20.69
C VAL A 71 -8.63 -3.60 -20.37
N VAL A 72 -7.76 -3.62 -19.36
CA VAL A 72 -6.92 -2.46 -19.02
C VAL A 72 -5.97 -2.13 -20.17
N SER A 73 -5.33 -3.13 -20.78
CA SER A 73 -4.42 -2.87 -21.90
C SER A 73 -5.14 -2.32 -23.13
N GLU A 74 -6.36 -2.76 -23.39
CA GLU A 74 -7.15 -2.28 -24.52
C GLU A 74 -7.67 -0.86 -24.25
N ALA A 75 -8.14 -0.59 -23.03
CA ALA A 75 -8.54 0.76 -22.63
C ALA A 75 -7.36 1.76 -22.65
N LEU A 76 -6.14 1.31 -22.33
CA LEU A 76 -4.93 2.14 -22.44
C LEU A 76 -4.46 2.37 -23.88
N LYS A 77 -4.98 1.66 -24.88
CA LYS A 77 -4.70 1.98 -26.30
C LYS A 77 -5.53 3.16 -26.80
N ASP A 78 -6.64 3.48 -26.13
CA ASP A 78 -7.47 4.63 -26.49
C ASP A 78 -6.85 5.94 -25.94
N PRO A 79 -6.37 6.85 -26.82
CA PRO A 79 -5.79 8.11 -26.39
C PRO A 79 -6.76 8.99 -25.60
N SER A 80 -8.08 8.85 -25.83
CA SER A 80 -9.10 9.65 -25.13
C SER A 80 -9.25 9.25 -23.66
N ILE A 81 -9.15 7.95 -23.36
CA ILE A 81 -9.17 7.42 -21.99
C ILE A 81 -7.88 7.83 -21.28
N LEU A 82 -6.74 7.69 -21.94
CA LEU A 82 -5.45 8.18 -21.42
C LEU A 82 -5.48 9.67 -21.09
N ALA A 83 -6.02 10.50 -21.97
CA ALA A 83 -6.17 11.93 -21.72
C ALA A 83 -7.10 12.22 -20.53
N SER A 84 -8.19 11.46 -20.39
CA SER A 84 -9.12 11.59 -19.26
C SER A 84 -8.50 11.18 -17.93
N VAL A 85 -7.73 10.08 -17.92
CA VAL A 85 -6.98 9.63 -16.73
C VAL A 85 -5.86 10.61 -16.40
N ALA A 86 -5.13 11.10 -17.40
CA ALA A 86 -4.10 12.12 -17.20
C ALA A 86 -4.69 13.43 -16.66
N ALA A 87 -5.91 13.81 -17.05
CA ALA A 87 -6.60 14.96 -16.49
C ALA A 87 -7.04 14.76 -15.02
N LEU A 88 -7.23 13.51 -14.58
CA LEU A 88 -7.56 13.17 -13.18
C LEU A 88 -6.32 13.17 -12.27
N VAL A 89 -5.15 12.84 -12.83
CA VAL A 89 -3.90 12.87 -12.07
C VAL A 89 -3.35 14.28 -12.10
N LYS A 90 -3.41 14.97 -10.95
CA LYS A 90 -2.74 16.26 -10.81
C LYS A 90 -1.23 16.08 -11.01
N PRO A 91 -0.61 16.78 -11.98
CA PRO A 91 0.82 16.69 -12.16
C PRO A 91 1.52 17.18 -10.89
N ASP A 92 2.50 16.41 -10.42
CA ASP A 92 3.33 16.83 -9.32
C ASP A 92 4.80 16.43 -9.49
N LEU A 93 5.64 17.04 -8.68
CA LEU A 93 7.08 16.84 -8.66
C LEU A 93 7.55 16.78 -7.21
N VAL A 94 8.37 15.80 -6.87
CA VAL A 94 9.08 15.74 -5.58
C VAL A 94 10.55 16.03 -5.81
N PHE A 95 11.10 16.98 -5.08
CA PHE A 95 12.52 17.35 -5.16
C PHE A 95 13.11 17.60 -3.77
N ASP A 96 14.43 17.50 -3.65
CA ASP A 96 15.15 17.72 -2.40
C ASP A 96 15.55 19.19 -2.17
N GLU A 97 16.14 19.48 -1.02
CA GLU A 97 16.65 20.81 -0.65
C GLU A 97 17.80 21.34 -1.51
N ASN A 98 18.33 20.55 -2.44
CA ASN A 98 19.32 20.95 -3.42
C ASN A 98 18.72 21.12 -4.83
N GLY A 99 17.40 20.88 -4.97
CA GLY A 99 16.68 20.97 -6.24
C GLY A 99 16.77 19.69 -7.08
N ALA A 100 17.32 18.60 -6.55
CA ALA A 100 17.36 17.33 -7.24
C ALA A 100 15.97 16.68 -7.27
N VAL A 101 15.49 16.35 -8.47
CA VAL A 101 14.19 15.69 -8.67
C VAL A 101 14.28 14.23 -8.23
N LEU A 102 13.43 13.85 -7.27
CA LEU A 102 13.32 12.49 -6.74
C LEU A 102 12.19 11.70 -7.41
N SER A 103 11.11 12.38 -7.81
CA SER A 103 9.96 11.78 -8.47
C SER A 103 9.24 12.83 -9.32
N ASP A 104 8.80 12.46 -10.52
CA ASP A 104 8.03 13.32 -11.42
C ASP A 104 6.80 12.58 -11.94
N ARG A 105 5.62 13.17 -11.77
CA ARG A 105 4.35 12.72 -12.34
C ARG A 105 3.83 13.70 -13.40
N GLY A 106 4.75 14.27 -14.18
CA GLY A 106 4.48 15.11 -15.35
C GLY A 106 4.52 16.62 -15.06
N ALA A 107 4.84 17.04 -13.84
CA ALA A 107 4.96 18.46 -13.52
C ALA A 107 6.25 19.08 -14.10
N TRP A 108 7.31 18.27 -14.31
CA TRP A 108 8.56 18.77 -14.89
C TRP A 108 8.36 19.41 -16.26
N ALA A 109 7.45 18.89 -17.09
CA ALA A 109 7.13 19.45 -18.40
C ALA A 109 6.59 20.90 -18.35
N ALA A 110 6.10 21.35 -17.20
CA ALA A 110 5.65 22.72 -16.99
C ALA A 110 6.74 23.65 -16.44
N ILE A 111 7.90 23.12 -16.06
CA ILE A 111 9.02 23.86 -15.43
C ILE A 111 10.11 24.10 -16.48
N LYS A 112 10.74 25.29 -16.47
CA LYS A 112 11.87 25.58 -17.35
C LYS A 112 13.07 24.71 -16.98
N GLU A 113 13.97 24.47 -17.93
CA GLU A 113 15.31 23.97 -17.60
C GLU A 113 15.96 24.89 -16.56
N ASP A 114 16.53 24.32 -15.50
CA ASP A 114 17.03 25.05 -14.31
C ASP A 114 16.01 25.98 -13.64
N GLY A 115 14.73 25.63 -13.75
CA GLY A 115 13.62 26.43 -13.23
C GLY A 115 13.48 26.41 -11.72
N ILE A 116 14.05 25.40 -11.03
CA ILE A 116 14.01 25.28 -9.57
C ILE A 116 15.28 25.87 -8.98
N LYS A 117 15.14 26.96 -8.22
CA LYS A 117 16.24 27.62 -7.52
C LYS A 117 15.91 27.70 -6.04
N ILE A 118 16.79 27.12 -5.23
CA ILE A 118 16.64 27.08 -3.77
C ILE A 118 17.71 27.99 -3.15
N THR A 119 17.27 28.92 -2.32
CA THR A 119 18.14 29.77 -1.51
C THR A 119 18.08 29.28 -0.06
N LYS A 120 19.24 28.93 0.50
CA LYS A 120 19.38 28.52 1.91
C LYS A 120 19.68 29.75 2.77
N ASP A 121 19.35 29.68 4.06
CA ASP A 121 19.67 30.74 5.01
C ASP A 121 21.16 30.73 5.33
N ASP A 122 21.83 31.83 5.02
CA ASP A 122 23.23 32.05 5.38
C ASP A 122 23.38 32.86 6.67
N SER A 123 22.27 33.18 7.36
CA SER A 123 22.33 33.92 8.61
C SER A 123 23.03 33.12 9.74
N ASP A 124 23.55 33.85 10.72
CA ASP A 124 24.11 33.27 11.96
C ASP A 124 23.04 32.74 12.92
N ASN A 125 21.78 32.65 12.48
CA ASN A 125 20.72 32.07 13.28
C ASN A 125 20.85 30.53 13.30
N ASP A 126 21.23 30.00 14.45
CA ASP A 126 21.48 28.56 14.66
C ASP A 126 20.28 27.69 14.25
N VAL A 127 19.06 28.20 14.39
CA VAL A 127 17.84 27.45 14.08
C VAL A 127 17.66 27.25 12.57
N THR A 128 17.88 28.30 11.77
CA THR A 128 17.56 28.30 10.33
C THR A 128 18.78 28.20 9.42
N ARG A 129 19.99 28.34 9.95
CA ARG A 129 21.23 28.26 9.17
C ARG A 129 21.28 26.98 8.32
N GLY A 130 21.51 27.16 7.03
CA GLY A 130 21.56 26.09 6.04
C GLY A 130 20.20 25.54 5.62
N LEU A 131 19.09 26.04 6.15
CA LEU A 131 17.75 25.62 5.75
C LEU A 131 17.27 26.40 4.51
N PRO A 132 16.53 25.77 3.58
CA PRO A 132 15.88 26.49 2.49
C PRO A 132 14.93 27.59 2.99
N VAL A 133 15.18 28.86 2.67
CA VAL A 133 14.30 29.98 3.05
C VAL A 133 13.44 30.46 1.90
N THR A 134 13.91 30.27 0.67
CA THR A 134 13.19 30.67 -0.53
C THR A 134 13.35 29.61 -1.60
N ILE A 135 12.23 29.17 -2.16
CA ILE A 135 12.18 28.28 -3.33
C ILE A 135 11.54 29.06 -4.47
N ARG A 136 12.25 29.19 -5.58
CA ARG A 136 11.82 29.87 -6.80
C ARG A 136 11.60 28.83 -7.89
N ILE A 137 10.46 28.87 -8.53
CA ILE A 137 10.10 27.90 -9.57
C ILE A 137 9.63 28.67 -10.81
N ALA A 138 10.41 28.58 -11.89
CA ALA A 138 10.11 29.21 -13.17
C ALA A 138 9.37 28.24 -14.10
N PHE A 139 8.15 28.61 -14.49
CA PHE A 139 7.31 27.80 -15.37
C PHE A 139 7.47 28.18 -16.85
N THR A 140 7.19 27.24 -17.75
CA THR A 140 7.20 27.45 -19.20
C THR A 140 6.01 28.29 -19.68
N LYS A 141 4.92 28.30 -18.90
CA LYS A 141 3.68 29.03 -19.18
C LYS A 141 3.14 29.76 -17.95
N HIS A 142 2.30 30.75 -18.18
CA HIS A 142 1.59 31.45 -17.11
C HIS A 142 0.63 30.52 -16.38
N LEU A 143 0.79 30.38 -15.06
CA LEU A 143 -0.17 29.72 -14.18
C LEU A 143 -0.99 30.79 -13.42
N PRO A 144 -2.33 30.79 -13.50
CA PRO A 144 -3.17 31.79 -12.83
C PRO A 144 -3.18 31.63 -11.31
N THR A 145 -3.01 30.40 -10.82
CA THR A 145 -2.96 30.06 -9.39
C THR A 145 -1.56 29.58 -9.03
N ALA A 146 -1.12 29.88 -7.80
CA ALA A 146 0.13 29.34 -7.27
C ALA A 146 0.03 27.81 -7.18
N PRO A 147 0.97 27.05 -7.75
CA PRO A 147 1.10 25.64 -7.47
C PRO A 147 1.28 25.40 -5.96
N LEU A 148 0.75 24.29 -5.47
CA LEU A 148 0.82 23.96 -4.07
C LEU A 148 2.19 23.36 -3.76
N LEU A 149 2.97 24.04 -2.93
CA LEU A 149 4.24 23.52 -2.41
C LEU A 149 4.00 22.96 -1.00
N THR A 150 4.17 21.65 -0.86
CA THR A 150 3.99 20.91 0.40
C THR A 150 5.33 20.35 0.85
N PRO A 151 5.89 20.81 1.99
CA PRO A 151 7.02 20.14 2.62
C PRO A 151 6.62 18.71 3.04
N ILE A 152 7.49 17.73 2.78
CA ILE A 152 7.28 16.33 3.18
C ILE A 152 8.04 16.02 4.49
N CYS A 153 8.88 16.94 4.97
CA CYS A 153 9.61 16.80 6.22
C CYS A 153 8.73 17.07 7.46
N PRO A 154 9.12 16.55 8.64
CA PRO A 154 8.37 16.75 9.89
C PRO A 154 8.48 18.17 10.47
N ASP A 155 9.22 19.08 9.82
CA ASP A 155 9.41 20.44 10.30
C ASP A 155 8.09 21.24 10.31
N GLY A 156 7.94 22.11 11.31
CA GLY A 156 6.86 23.09 11.32
C GLY A 156 7.16 24.21 10.32
N ILE A 157 6.66 24.11 9.09
CA ILE A 157 6.93 25.09 8.02
C ILE A 157 5.64 25.78 7.58
N PHE A 158 5.65 27.10 7.60
CA PHE A 158 4.65 27.94 6.94
C PHE A 158 5.18 28.40 5.59
N VAL A 159 4.43 28.10 4.52
CA VAL A 159 4.79 28.45 3.14
C VAL A 159 3.98 29.66 2.71
N ILE A 160 4.66 30.73 2.31
CA ILE A 160 4.03 31.92 1.73
C ILE A 160 4.36 31.94 0.24
N SER A 161 3.34 31.84 -0.62
CA SER A 161 3.50 31.92 -2.06
C SER A 161 3.28 33.35 -2.57
N THR A 162 4.17 33.82 -3.43
CA THR A 162 4.09 35.13 -4.08
C THR A 162 4.48 35.02 -5.53
N ARG A 163 3.94 35.93 -6.36
CA ARG A 163 4.27 35.95 -7.77
C ARG A 163 5.67 36.55 -7.99
N GLY A 164 6.53 35.83 -8.71
CA GLY A 164 7.85 36.30 -9.12
C GLY A 164 7.83 37.03 -10.45
N GLN A 165 8.99 37.14 -11.10
CA GLN A 165 9.07 37.76 -12.42
C GLN A 165 8.56 36.79 -13.50
N GLN A 166 7.84 37.31 -14.50
CA GLN A 166 7.29 36.51 -15.61
C GLN A 166 6.37 35.36 -15.13
N PHE A 167 6.79 34.11 -15.34
CA PHE A 167 6.09 32.88 -14.99
C PHE A 167 6.71 32.20 -13.76
N GLU A 168 7.36 32.97 -12.89
CA GLU A 168 7.95 32.47 -11.65
C GLU A 168 6.94 32.51 -10.49
N TRP A 169 6.98 31.48 -9.65
CA TRP A 169 6.41 31.51 -8.31
C TRP A 169 7.53 31.45 -7.27
N VAL A 170 7.40 32.27 -6.24
CA VAL A 170 8.36 32.38 -5.15
C VAL A 170 7.68 31.92 -3.86
N TYR A 171 8.26 30.91 -3.22
CA TYR A 171 7.79 30.33 -1.98
C TYR A 171 8.76 30.71 -0.86
N THR A 172 8.31 31.54 0.08
CA THR A 172 9.08 31.85 1.29
C THR A 172 8.70 30.88 2.39
N LEU A 173 9.70 30.19 2.94
CA LEU A 173 9.54 29.20 3.99
C LEU A 173 9.82 29.86 5.35
N LYS A 174 8.86 29.78 6.26
CA LYS A 174 9.00 30.25 7.65
C LYS A 174 8.95 29.05 8.58
N TYR A 175 10.06 28.77 9.24
CA TYR A 175 10.19 27.67 10.19
C TYR A 175 9.69 28.12 11.57
N SER A 176 8.78 27.36 12.16
CA SER A 176 8.37 27.53 13.56
C SER A 176 9.06 26.53 14.49
N MET A 177 9.40 25.34 13.98
CA MET A 177 10.12 24.30 14.70
C MET A 177 11.03 23.54 13.72
N ARG A 178 12.26 23.28 14.16
CA ARG A 178 13.19 22.39 13.49
C ARG A 178 13.14 21.05 14.20
N CYS A 179 12.86 19.98 13.46
CA CYS A 179 13.01 18.64 13.99
C CYS A 179 14.49 18.26 13.92
N ASP A 180 15.19 18.40 15.04
CA ASP A 180 16.50 17.78 15.20
C ASP A 180 16.27 16.28 15.42
N VAL A 181 16.64 15.49 14.43
CA VAL A 181 16.69 14.03 14.54
C VAL A 181 18.14 13.69 14.87
N ASP A 182 18.35 13.04 16.02
CA ASP A 182 19.67 12.86 16.63
C ASP A 182 20.70 12.07 15.79
N ASP A 183 20.33 11.49 14.64
CA ASP A 183 21.13 10.46 13.96
C ASP A 183 21.48 10.73 12.47
N GLY A 184 21.46 11.98 11.98
CA GLY A 184 22.11 12.27 10.68
C GLY A 184 21.64 13.50 9.90
N PRO A 185 22.25 13.74 8.72
CA PRO A 185 21.83 14.82 7.83
C PRO A 185 20.42 14.56 7.30
N ILE A 186 19.46 15.37 7.73
CA ILE A 186 18.07 15.31 7.26
C ILE A 186 18.00 15.96 5.88
N VAL A 187 17.77 15.15 4.85
CA VAL A 187 17.48 15.66 3.50
C VAL A 187 16.02 16.10 3.46
N ARG A 188 15.77 17.40 3.35
CA ARG A 188 14.41 17.92 3.22
C ARG A 188 13.90 17.73 1.82
N THR A 189 12.63 17.38 1.71
CA THR A 189 11.96 17.13 0.44
C THR A 189 10.67 17.92 0.35
N TYR A 190 10.34 18.33 -0.87
CA TYR A 190 9.22 19.19 -1.18
C TYR A 190 8.42 18.58 -2.33
N ARG A 191 7.10 18.59 -2.21
CA ARG A 191 6.16 18.22 -3.27
C ARG A 191 5.57 19.49 -3.87
N LEU A 192 5.68 19.64 -5.18
CA LEU A 192 5.03 20.69 -5.95
C LEU A 192 3.87 20.10 -6.74
N GLU A 193 2.64 20.50 -6.45
CA GLU A 193 1.45 20.08 -7.18
C GLU A 193 0.93 21.21 -8.07
N LEU A 194 0.74 20.92 -9.36
CA LEU A 194 0.12 21.86 -10.30
C LEU A 194 -1.40 21.75 -10.17
N LEU A 195 -2.06 22.90 -10.02
CA LEU A 195 -3.52 23.03 -9.88
C LEU A 195 -4.22 23.41 -11.18
#